data_AF-A0A965SEZ6-F1
#
_entry.id   AF-A0A965SEZ6-F1
#
_cell.length_a   1.000
_cell.length_b   1.000
_cell.length_c   1.000
_cell.angle_alpha   90.00
_cell.angle_beta   90.00
_cell.angle_gamma   90.00
#
_symmetry.space_group_name_H-M   'P 1'
#
loop_
_entity.id
_entity.type
_entity.pdbx_description
1 polymer ?
#
loop_
_entity_poly.entity_id
_entity_poly.type
_entity_poly.pdbx_seq_one_letter_code
_entity_poly.pdbx_strand_id
1 'polypeptide(L)'
;MARGQRRSRASSEAMPTLLLDIESVDLEGQGVARTEGKVIFVDNALPGERVLASVVKQGARFDRAETIKILRASSGRVEARCRYFGVCGGCSMQHMDAPTQLAIKQRVLEDQLWHLARIKPETVLAPIAGPAWAYRHRARLSVRDVAKKGGVLVGFHERASSYVAQMDACEVLTGRASALITPLKRLIESLSIRQRLPQIELAQGSGTLALVFRVLEAPTDLDCERLREFGKSHQAEIWLQAKGPDAIELLYPTKSALSYRLADFDLDYPFRPTDFTQVNHRVNEVLVRKAVSLLALSAGDRVLDLFCGLGNFSLALARIAAFVVGLEGSEALVRRAGAIAAAQGLGDRTRFEAINLFTLNESAWDALGQFEKLLLDPPREGAQLICELIARQVMKPGRIVYVSCNPATLARDAAILVHQAGYRLEAVAVANMFPQTSHVESIAVFMPSTTPMLERHAPRLSDDSNSRGSELA
;
A
#
# COMPACT_ATOMS: atom_id res chain seq x y z
N MET A 1 -47.05 -36.77 -22.31
CA MET A 1 -46.87 -35.91 -21.11
C MET A 1 -45.42 -36.11 -20.67
N ALA A 2 -44.52 -35.15 -20.53
CA ALA A 2 -44.64 -33.73 -20.21
C ALA A 2 -43.63 -32.89 -21.03
N ARG A 3 -44.04 -31.67 -21.35
CA ARG A 3 -43.24 -30.62 -22.00
C ARG A 3 -42.23 -30.07 -20.98
N GLY A 4 -40.93 -30.31 -21.20
CA GLY A 4 -39.86 -29.60 -20.51
C GLY A 4 -39.57 -28.27 -21.23
N GLN A 5 -40.21 -27.20 -20.78
CA GLN A 5 -40.00 -25.85 -21.30
C GLN A 5 -38.55 -25.41 -21.13
N ARG A 6 -37.92 -25.06 -22.26
CA ARG A 6 -36.76 -24.17 -22.34
C ARG A 6 -37.03 -22.94 -21.49
N ARG A 7 -36.25 -22.74 -20.43
CA ARG A 7 -36.12 -21.44 -19.77
C ARG A 7 -35.53 -20.47 -20.78
N SER A 8 -36.39 -19.61 -21.31
CA SER A 8 -36.06 -18.48 -22.16
C SER A 8 -35.04 -17.58 -21.47
N ARG A 9 -34.02 -17.16 -22.23
CA ARG A 9 -33.17 -16.01 -21.92
C ARG A 9 -34.06 -14.86 -21.44
N ALA A 10 -33.84 -14.40 -20.21
CA ALA A 10 -34.34 -13.11 -19.78
C ALA A 10 -33.76 -12.03 -20.70
N SER A 11 -34.63 -11.18 -21.21
CA SER A 11 -34.33 -9.98 -21.97
C SER A 11 -33.37 -9.08 -21.20
N SER A 12 -32.32 -8.61 -21.88
CA SER A 12 -31.47 -7.52 -21.37
C SER A 12 -32.27 -6.22 -21.42
N GLU A 13 -32.94 -5.86 -20.33
CA GLU A 13 -33.37 -4.47 -20.15
C GLU A 13 -32.09 -3.61 -20.16
N ALA A 14 -32.05 -2.61 -21.04
CA ALA A 14 -30.95 -1.66 -21.08
C ALA A 14 -30.91 -0.94 -19.73
N MET A 15 -29.80 -1.11 -19.01
CA MET A 15 -29.60 -0.42 -17.74
C MET A 15 -29.74 1.10 -17.94
N PRO A 16 -30.33 1.82 -16.97
CA PRO A 16 -30.61 3.23 -17.13
C PRO A 16 -29.31 4.02 -17.33
N THR A 17 -29.37 4.97 -18.26
CA THR A 17 -28.30 5.94 -18.50
C THR A 17 -28.65 7.25 -17.81
N LEU A 18 -27.70 7.82 -17.08
CA LEU A 18 -27.87 9.02 -16.28
C LEU A 18 -26.90 10.12 -16.72
N LEU A 19 -27.37 11.37 -16.68
CA LEU A 19 -26.53 12.54 -16.80
C LEU A 19 -26.09 12.96 -15.40
N LEU A 20 -24.79 12.91 -15.11
CA LEU A 20 -24.25 13.13 -13.77
C LEU A 20 -23.22 14.26 -13.77
N ASP A 21 -23.33 15.15 -12.79
CA ASP A 21 -22.27 16.08 -12.41
C ASP A 21 -21.46 15.44 -11.28
N ILE A 22 -20.14 15.36 -11.45
CA ILE A 22 -19.24 14.68 -10.53
C ILE A 22 -18.74 15.69 -9.49
N GLU A 23 -19.08 15.44 -8.23
CA GLU A 23 -18.84 16.35 -7.11
C GLU A 23 -17.48 16.12 -6.46
N SER A 24 -17.10 14.85 -6.29
CA SER A 24 -15.88 14.45 -5.61
C SER A 24 -15.39 13.09 -6.10
N VAL A 25 -14.36 12.53 -5.45
CA VAL A 25 -13.83 11.19 -5.70
C VAL A 25 -13.69 10.45 -4.37
N ASP A 26 -13.90 9.13 -4.39
CA ASP A 26 -13.73 8.25 -3.24
C ASP A 26 -12.29 7.70 -3.07
N LEU A 27 -12.12 6.79 -2.10
CA LEU A 27 -10.84 6.15 -1.77
C LEU A 27 -10.35 5.20 -2.88
N GLU A 28 -11.24 4.75 -3.75
CA GLU A 28 -10.99 3.83 -4.85
C GLU A 28 -10.66 4.58 -6.16
N GLY A 29 -10.80 5.91 -6.16
CA GLY A 29 -10.60 6.75 -7.34
C GLY A 29 -11.82 6.80 -8.26
N GLN A 30 -13.01 6.46 -7.75
CA GLN A 30 -14.29 6.57 -8.46
C GLN A 30 -14.88 7.96 -8.24
N GLY A 31 -15.46 8.54 -9.29
CA GLY A 31 -16.21 9.80 -9.18
C GLY A 31 -17.46 9.59 -8.33
N VAL A 32 -17.82 10.58 -7.53
CA VAL A 32 -19.02 10.56 -6.68
C VAL A 32 -19.99 11.61 -7.20
N ALA A 33 -21.20 11.16 -7.51
CA ALA A 33 -22.33 12.01 -7.87
C ALA A 33 -23.51 11.71 -6.95
N ARG A 34 -24.48 12.63 -6.90
CA ARG A 34 -25.73 12.45 -6.16
C ARG A 34 -26.94 12.75 -7.05
N THR A 35 -27.91 11.84 -7.03
CA THR A 35 -29.19 12.02 -7.72
C THR A 35 -30.30 11.72 -6.71
N GLU A 36 -31.22 12.67 -6.51
CA GLU A 36 -32.34 12.52 -5.57
C GLU A 36 -31.90 12.09 -4.14
N GLY A 37 -30.73 12.59 -3.70
CA GLY A 37 -30.15 12.27 -2.39
C GLY A 37 -29.42 10.92 -2.31
N LYS A 38 -29.48 10.08 -3.36
CA LYS A 38 -28.77 8.80 -3.44
C LYS A 38 -27.37 8.98 -4.03
N VAL A 39 -26.38 8.33 -3.41
CA VAL A 39 -24.98 8.37 -3.85
C VAL A 39 -24.76 7.41 -5.03
N ILE A 40 -24.05 7.87 -6.05
CA ILE A 40 -23.67 7.08 -7.21
C ILE A 40 -22.15 7.14 -7.38
N PHE A 41 -21.51 5.97 -7.34
CA PHE A 41 -20.08 5.82 -7.63
C PHE A 41 -19.89 5.57 -9.12
N VAL A 42 -19.09 6.39 -9.78
CA VAL A 42 -18.93 6.43 -11.23
C VAL A 42 -17.49 6.10 -11.61
N ASP A 43 -17.29 4.97 -12.26
CA ASP A 43 -15.98 4.61 -12.81
C ASP A 43 -15.57 5.56 -13.95
N ASN A 44 -14.28 5.88 -14.02
CA ASN A 44 -13.66 6.76 -15.02
C ASN A 44 -14.24 8.19 -15.05
N ALA A 45 -14.54 8.75 -13.87
CA ALA A 45 -15.09 10.09 -13.70
C ALA A 45 -14.24 10.91 -12.71
N LEU A 46 -14.05 12.20 -13.00
CA LEU A 46 -13.27 13.14 -12.17
C LEU A 46 -14.13 14.27 -11.61
N PRO A 47 -13.75 14.89 -10.49
CA PRO A 47 -14.46 16.05 -9.96
C PRO A 47 -14.53 17.20 -10.97
N GLY A 48 -15.68 17.85 -11.04
CA GLY A 48 -15.98 18.94 -11.98
C GLY A 48 -16.48 18.49 -13.34
N GLU A 49 -16.48 17.19 -13.62
CA GLU A 49 -16.97 16.65 -14.89
C GLU A 49 -18.48 16.59 -14.97
N ARG A 50 -18.97 16.70 -16.20
CA ARG A 50 -20.33 16.28 -16.55
C ARG A 50 -20.22 15.07 -17.46
N VAL A 51 -20.81 13.97 -17.06
CA VAL A 51 -20.71 12.68 -17.75
C VAL A 51 -22.07 12.07 -18.04
N LEU A 52 -22.14 11.34 -19.15
CA LEU A 52 -23.21 10.37 -19.40
C LEU A 52 -22.70 9.01 -18.89
N ALA A 53 -23.40 8.43 -17.91
CA ALA A 53 -22.98 7.19 -17.25
C ALA A 53 -24.06 6.11 -17.35
N SER A 54 -23.65 4.86 -17.56
CA SER A 54 -24.53 3.69 -17.51
C SER A 54 -24.51 3.12 -16.10
N VAL A 55 -25.66 2.91 -15.49
CA VAL A 55 -25.70 2.19 -14.21
C VAL A 55 -25.29 0.74 -14.46
N VAL A 56 -24.34 0.21 -13.68
CA VAL A 56 -23.87 -1.18 -13.77
C VAL A 56 -24.41 -2.03 -12.63
N LYS A 57 -24.73 -1.41 -11.49
CA LYS A 57 -25.34 -2.09 -10.34
C LYS A 57 -26.17 -1.12 -9.52
N GLN A 58 -27.40 -1.52 -9.22
CA GLN A 58 -28.25 -0.78 -8.29
C GLN A 58 -28.17 -1.38 -6.88
N GLY A 59 -28.16 -0.51 -5.88
CA GLY A 59 -28.16 -0.89 -4.47
C GLY A 59 -29.12 -0.04 -3.65
N ALA A 60 -29.43 -0.48 -2.42
CA ALA A 60 -30.34 0.25 -1.53
C ALA A 60 -29.76 1.60 -1.06
N ARG A 61 -28.44 1.66 -0.80
CA ARG A 61 -27.76 2.86 -0.28
C ARG A 61 -27.03 3.66 -1.35
N PHE A 62 -26.47 2.96 -2.35
CA PHE A 62 -25.71 3.57 -3.42
C PHE A 62 -25.84 2.74 -4.69
N ASP A 63 -25.63 3.41 -5.83
CA ASP A 63 -25.51 2.77 -7.13
C ASP A 63 -24.07 2.83 -7.63
N ARG A 64 -23.75 1.95 -8.58
CA ARG A 64 -22.50 1.98 -9.33
C ARG A 64 -22.81 2.22 -10.79
N ALA A 65 -22.05 3.10 -11.42
CA ALA A 65 -22.15 3.44 -12.81
C ALA A 65 -20.77 3.48 -13.47
N GLU A 66 -20.75 3.43 -14.79
CA GLU A 66 -19.54 3.57 -15.60
C GLU A 66 -19.74 4.70 -16.60
N THR A 67 -18.74 5.57 -16.74
CA THR A 67 -18.78 6.68 -17.69
C THR A 67 -18.78 6.16 -19.13
N ILE A 68 -19.86 6.45 -19.86
CA ILE A 68 -19.99 6.16 -21.31
C ILE A 68 -19.36 7.29 -22.12
N LYS A 69 -19.65 8.53 -21.74
CA LYS A 69 -19.20 9.72 -22.47
C LYS A 69 -18.94 10.88 -21.51
N ILE A 70 -17.81 11.53 -21.69
CA ILE A 70 -17.49 12.78 -21.00
C ILE A 70 -18.04 13.93 -21.83
N LEU A 71 -18.95 14.71 -21.25
CA LEU A 71 -19.59 15.86 -21.91
C LEU A 71 -18.87 17.17 -21.59
N ARG A 72 -18.34 17.28 -20.36
CA ARG A 72 -17.41 18.32 -19.94
C ARG A 72 -16.29 17.66 -19.14
N ALA A 73 -15.07 17.73 -19.66
CA ALA A 73 -13.89 17.16 -19.02
C ALA A 73 -13.34 18.08 -17.91
N SER A 74 -12.73 17.48 -16.90
CA SER A 74 -11.97 18.19 -15.87
C SER A 74 -10.63 18.65 -16.44
N SER A 75 -10.08 19.76 -15.92
CA SER A 75 -8.75 20.23 -16.31
C SER A 75 -7.64 19.24 -15.99
N GLY A 76 -7.86 18.38 -14.99
CA GLY A 76 -6.92 17.32 -14.60
C GLY A 76 -7.04 16.04 -15.42
N ARG A 77 -7.96 15.95 -16.39
CA ARG A 77 -8.14 14.74 -17.21
C ARG A 77 -7.01 14.61 -18.23
N VAL A 78 -6.47 13.40 -18.33
CA VAL A 78 -5.49 13.02 -19.36
C VAL A 78 -5.87 11.69 -20.00
N GLU A 79 -5.31 11.41 -21.17
CA GLU A 79 -5.39 10.09 -21.77
C GLU A 79 -4.47 9.11 -21.02
N ALA A 80 -4.99 7.92 -20.73
CA ALA A 80 -4.22 6.90 -20.03
C ALA A 80 -3.07 6.40 -20.91
N ARG A 81 -1.84 6.47 -20.40
CA ARG A 81 -0.64 6.02 -21.11
C ARG A 81 -0.63 4.51 -21.39
N CYS A 82 -1.13 3.71 -20.44
CA CYS A 82 -1.16 2.26 -20.58
C CYS A 82 -2.37 1.82 -21.39
N ARG A 83 -2.15 1.20 -22.55
CA ARG A 83 -3.24 0.63 -23.38
C ARG A 83 -4.09 -0.45 -22.71
N TYR A 84 -3.63 -0.99 -21.58
CA TYR A 84 -4.37 -1.98 -20.77
C TYR A 84 -5.20 -1.35 -19.66
N PHE A 85 -5.14 -0.03 -19.49
CA PHE A 85 -5.97 0.69 -18.54
C PHE A 85 -7.45 0.49 -18.87
N GLY A 86 -8.30 0.36 -17.85
CA GLY A 86 -9.71 -0.02 -18.00
C GLY A 86 -9.95 -1.53 -17.96
N VAL A 87 -9.00 -2.36 -18.42
CA VAL A 87 -9.10 -3.84 -18.34
C VAL A 87 -8.27 -4.39 -17.19
N CYS A 88 -6.98 -4.03 -17.13
CA CYS A 88 -6.07 -4.44 -16.07
C CYS A 88 -6.47 -3.81 -14.72
N GLY A 89 -6.53 -4.63 -13.67
CA GLY A 89 -6.87 -4.20 -12.31
C GLY A 89 -5.75 -3.49 -11.56
N GLY A 90 -4.57 -3.33 -12.15
CA GLY A 90 -3.39 -2.78 -11.47
C GLY A 90 -3.38 -1.26 -11.27
N CYS A 91 -4.13 -0.50 -12.08
CA CYS A 91 -4.19 0.96 -12.00
C CYS A 91 -5.64 1.45 -12.03
N SER A 92 -5.94 2.49 -11.27
CA SER A 92 -7.28 3.12 -11.20
C SER A 92 -7.30 4.58 -11.63
N MET A 93 -6.15 5.26 -11.68
CA MET A 93 -6.10 6.73 -11.82
C MET A 93 -5.33 7.22 -13.06
N GLN A 94 -5.06 6.39 -14.07
CA GLN A 94 -4.30 6.86 -15.25
C GLN A 94 -5.02 7.89 -16.12
N HIS A 95 -6.33 8.06 -15.92
CA HIS A 95 -7.15 9.03 -16.64
C HIS A 95 -7.07 10.45 -16.03
N MET A 96 -6.21 10.66 -15.03
CA MET A 96 -5.95 11.94 -14.40
C MET A 96 -4.45 12.23 -14.29
N ASP A 97 -4.07 13.50 -14.40
CA ASP A 97 -2.69 13.94 -14.27
C ASP A 97 -2.14 13.74 -12.84
N ALA A 98 -0.81 13.78 -12.71
CA ALA A 98 -0.16 13.50 -11.43
C ALA A 98 -0.53 14.51 -10.32
N PRO A 99 -0.62 15.84 -10.57
CA PRO A 99 -1.09 16.80 -9.58
C PRO A 99 -2.50 16.49 -9.06
N THR A 100 -3.44 16.14 -9.95
CA THR A 100 -4.82 15.78 -9.58
C THR A 100 -4.84 14.52 -8.73
N GLN A 101 -4.04 13.50 -9.08
CA GLN A 101 -3.91 12.29 -8.25
C GLN A 101 -3.45 12.64 -6.83
N LEU A 102 -2.42 13.47 -6.70
CA LEU A 102 -1.90 13.88 -5.40
C LEU A 102 -2.94 14.65 -4.57
N ALA A 103 -3.63 15.61 -5.19
CA ALA A 103 -4.67 16.40 -4.52
C ALA A 103 -5.80 15.51 -3.98
N ILE A 104 -6.26 14.52 -4.77
CA ILE A 104 -7.27 13.55 -4.33
C ILE A 104 -6.76 12.74 -3.14
N LYS A 105 -5.53 12.21 -3.20
CA LYS A 105 -4.95 11.42 -2.10
C LYS A 105 -4.80 12.23 -0.82
N GLN A 106 -4.40 13.49 -0.93
CA GLN A 106 -4.33 14.40 0.22
C GLN A 106 -5.72 14.65 0.80
N ARG A 107 -6.71 14.92 -0.05
CA ARG A 107 -8.08 15.15 0.40
C ARG A 107 -8.65 13.94 1.13
N VAL A 108 -8.39 12.74 0.61
CA VAL A 108 -8.72 11.48 1.25
C VAL A 108 -8.16 11.39 2.68
N LEU A 109 -6.88 11.70 2.87
CA LEU A 109 -6.26 11.68 4.20
C LEU A 109 -6.94 12.67 5.15
N GLU A 110 -7.15 13.92 4.70
CA GLU A 110 -7.81 14.97 5.48
C GLU A 110 -9.24 14.57 5.89
N ASP A 111 -10.00 14.01 4.94
CA ASP A 111 -11.38 13.57 5.18
C ASP A 111 -11.43 12.41 6.17
N GLN A 112 -10.52 11.42 6.10
CA GLN A 112 -10.48 10.33 7.07
C GLN A 112 -10.12 10.82 8.48
N LEU A 113 -9.13 11.71 8.61
CA LEU A 113 -8.75 12.32 9.88
C LEU A 113 -9.92 13.11 10.50
N TRP A 114 -10.65 13.87 9.68
CA TRP A 114 -11.79 14.65 10.17
C TRP A 114 -12.98 13.76 10.53
N HIS A 115 -13.41 12.88 9.63
CA HIS A 115 -14.65 12.13 9.78
C HIS A 115 -14.56 10.99 10.79
N LEU A 116 -13.40 10.32 10.89
CA LEU A 116 -13.20 9.21 11.83
C LEU A 116 -12.60 9.65 13.16
N ALA A 117 -11.68 10.61 13.14
CA ALA A 117 -10.94 10.99 14.35
C ALA A 117 -11.35 12.33 14.94
N ARG A 118 -12.07 13.18 14.18
CA ARG A 118 -12.35 14.59 14.56
C ARG A 118 -11.08 15.39 14.82
N ILE A 119 -10.02 15.11 14.08
CA ILE A 119 -8.72 15.78 14.19
C ILE A 119 -8.45 16.60 12.93
N LYS A 120 -7.86 17.78 13.12
CA LYS A 120 -7.23 18.54 12.04
C LYS A 120 -5.74 18.66 12.33
N PRO A 121 -4.86 18.41 11.36
CA PRO A 121 -3.43 18.65 11.53
C PRO A 121 -3.16 20.15 11.67
N GLU A 122 -2.15 20.54 12.45
CA GLU A 122 -1.71 21.94 12.52
C GLU A 122 -1.10 22.38 11.19
N THR A 123 -0.35 21.49 10.54
CA THR A 123 0.29 21.74 9.24
C THR A 123 0.04 20.59 8.26
N VAL A 124 -0.33 20.90 7.02
CA VAL A 124 -0.26 19.95 5.90
C VAL A 124 1.00 20.24 5.09
N LEU A 125 1.94 19.30 5.10
CA LEU A 125 3.22 19.40 4.43
C LEU A 125 3.08 19.09 2.94
N ALA A 126 4.05 19.58 2.14
CA ALA A 126 4.14 19.22 0.73
C ALA A 126 4.18 17.69 0.55
N PRO A 127 3.44 17.15 -0.44
CA PRO A 127 3.38 15.72 -0.68
C PRO A 127 4.73 15.17 -1.12
N ILE A 128 5.06 13.97 -0.66
CA ILE A 128 6.22 13.22 -1.12
C ILE A 128 5.86 12.58 -2.45
N ALA A 129 6.57 12.95 -3.51
CA ALA A 129 6.35 12.43 -4.85
C ALA A 129 7.67 11.97 -5.49
N GLY A 130 7.54 11.10 -6.48
CA GLY A 130 8.64 10.58 -7.29
C GLY A 130 8.17 10.28 -8.71
N PRO A 131 8.90 9.47 -9.47
CA PRO A 131 8.50 9.07 -10.82
C PRO A 131 7.10 8.44 -10.82
N ALA A 132 6.23 8.88 -11.73
CA ALA A 132 4.88 8.36 -11.88
C ALA A 132 4.79 7.07 -12.73
N TRP A 133 5.89 6.72 -13.41
CA TRP A 133 6.03 5.60 -14.32
C TRP A 133 7.35 4.89 -14.07
N ALA A 134 7.46 3.63 -14.48
CA ALA A 134 8.63 2.78 -14.27
C ALA A 134 9.16 2.77 -12.82
N TYR A 135 8.27 3.01 -11.85
CA TYR A 135 8.62 3.19 -10.44
C TYR A 135 8.52 1.89 -9.65
N ARG A 136 7.81 0.88 -10.18
CA ARG A 136 7.43 -0.30 -9.42
C ARG A 136 8.53 -1.34 -9.51
N HIS A 137 9.34 -1.39 -8.46
CA HIS A 137 10.45 -2.32 -8.28
C HIS A 137 9.99 -3.72 -7.87
N ARG A 138 8.76 -3.86 -7.39
CA ARG A 138 8.21 -5.16 -6.98
C ARG A 138 6.80 -5.40 -7.48
N ALA A 139 6.58 -6.61 -7.98
CA ALA A 139 5.26 -7.04 -8.38
C ALA A 139 5.13 -8.56 -8.34
N ARG A 140 3.89 -9.00 -8.47
CA ARG A 140 3.51 -10.40 -8.50
C ARG A 140 2.64 -10.59 -9.74
N LEU A 141 3.17 -11.29 -10.73
CA LEU A 141 2.51 -11.60 -11.98
C LEU A 141 1.83 -12.96 -11.84
N SER A 142 0.55 -12.99 -12.17
CA SER A 142 -0.20 -14.23 -12.31
C SER A 142 0.17 -14.91 -13.63
N VAL A 143 0.26 -16.23 -13.60
CA VAL A 143 0.54 -17.08 -14.75
C VAL A 143 -0.64 -18.03 -14.95
N ARG A 144 -1.16 -18.08 -16.19
CA ARG A 144 -2.24 -18.98 -16.56
C ARG A 144 -2.02 -19.53 -17.95
N ASP A 145 -1.96 -20.85 -18.07
CA ASP A 145 -2.03 -21.54 -19.36
C ASP A 145 -3.48 -21.62 -19.82
N VAL A 146 -3.81 -20.94 -20.92
CA VAL A 146 -5.17 -20.88 -21.48
C VAL A 146 -5.10 -21.23 -22.96
N ALA A 147 -5.12 -22.53 -23.26
CA ALA A 147 -5.04 -23.05 -24.64
C ALA A 147 -6.00 -22.35 -25.62
N LYS A 148 -7.22 -22.01 -25.18
CA LYS A 148 -8.23 -21.29 -25.99
C LYS A 148 -7.88 -19.82 -26.31
N LYS A 149 -7.00 -19.19 -25.54
CA LYS A 149 -6.54 -17.80 -25.72
C LYS A 149 -5.14 -17.70 -26.34
N GLY A 150 -4.66 -18.79 -26.95
CA GLY A 150 -3.40 -18.78 -27.70
C GLY A 150 -2.14 -19.00 -26.86
N GLY A 151 -2.24 -19.62 -25.67
CA GLY A 151 -1.08 -20.07 -24.89
C GLY A 151 -1.04 -19.53 -23.46
N VAL A 152 0.16 -19.19 -22.98
CA VAL A 152 0.38 -18.74 -21.60
C VAL A 152 0.16 -17.25 -21.46
N LEU A 153 -0.63 -16.87 -20.46
CA LEU A 153 -0.81 -15.50 -19.99
C LEU A 153 0.09 -15.24 -18.80
N VAL A 154 0.80 -14.12 -18.83
CA VAL A 154 1.59 -13.57 -17.72
C VAL A 154 1.18 -12.12 -17.56
N GLY A 155 0.73 -11.73 -16.37
CA GLY A 155 0.26 -10.37 -16.14
C GLY A 155 -0.46 -10.19 -14.81
N PHE A 156 -1.24 -9.12 -14.70
CA PHE A 156 -2.09 -8.87 -13.55
C PHE A 156 -3.51 -9.37 -13.79
N HIS A 157 -4.31 -9.46 -12.73
CA HIS A 157 -5.73 -9.75 -12.87
C HIS A 157 -6.48 -8.59 -13.53
N GLU A 158 -7.53 -8.91 -14.27
CA GLU A 158 -8.52 -7.97 -14.78
C GLU A 158 -9.29 -7.30 -13.62
N ARG A 159 -9.86 -6.12 -13.85
CA ARG A 159 -10.67 -5.41 -12.85
C ARG A 159 -11.82 -6.29 -12.36
N ALA A 160 -11.94 -6.42 -11.04
CA ALA A 160 -13.01 -7.19 -10.39
C ALA A 160 -13.18 -8.63 -10.91
N SER A 161 -12.09 -9.26 -11.39
CA SER A 161 -12.11 -10.56 -12.04
C SER A 161 -10.90 -11.40 -11.61
N SER A 162 -11.04 -12.73 -11.67
CA SER A 162 -9.92 -13.67 -11.44
C SER A 162 -9.14 -13.98 -12.71
N TYR A 163 -9.58 -13.47 -13.87
CA TYR A 163 -8.90 -13.65 -15.15
C TYR A 163 -7.64 -12.80 -15.21
N VAL A 164 -6.63 -13.30 -15.91
CA VAL A 164 -5.37 -12.58 -16.17
C VAL A 164 -5.54 -11.74 -17.42
N ALA A 165 -5.24 -10.44 -17.31
CA ALA A 165 -5.29 -9.52 -18.41
C ALA A 165 -4.26 -9.91 -19.49
N GLN A 166 -4.69 -9.92 -20.75
CA GLN A 166 -3.79 -10.17 -21.87
C GLN A 166 -2.92 -8.93 -22.11
N MET A 167 -1.66 -8.99 -21.68
CA MET A 167 -0.73 -7.87 -21.75
C MET A 167 0.69 -8.29 -22.09
N ASP A 168 1.47 -7.42 -22.71
CA ASP A 168 2.88 -7.66 -23.07
C ASP A 168 3.86 -6.63 -22.48
N ALA A 169 3.32 -5.61 -21.81
CA ALA A 169 4.06 -4.53 -21.16
C ALA A 169 3.26 -3.97 -19.98
N CYS A 170 3.94 -3.29 -19.06
CA CYS A 170 3.33 -2.57 -17.96
C CYS A 170 4.11 -1.28 -17.66
N GLU A 171 3.50 -0.12 -17.92
CA GLU A 171 4.15 1.20 -17.80
C GLU A 171 4.59 1.58 -16.36
N VAL A 172 4.01 0.95 -15.34
CA VAL A 172 4.40 1.22 -13.94
C VAL A 172 5.56 0.34 -13.47
N LEU A 173 5.77 -0.84 -14.09
CA LEU A 173 6.95 -1.68 -13.82
C LEU A 173 8.21 -1.00 -14.36
N THR A 174 9.35 -1.25 -13.71
CA THR A 174 10.64 -0.81 -14.26
C THR A 174 10.79 -1.28 -15.71
N GLY A 175 11.47 -0.50 -16.56
CA GLY A 175 11.57 -0.81 -17.99
C GLY A 175 12.07 -2.24 -18.26
N ARG A 176 13.03 -2.71 -17.45
CA ARG A 176 13.55 -4.07 -17.50
C ARG A 176 12.50 -5.12 -17.14
N ALA A 177 11.74 -4.93 -16.06
CA ALA A 177 10.70 -5.87 -15.66
C ALA A 177 9.52 -5.89 -16.65
N SER A 178 9.10 -4.73 -17.15
CA SER A 178 8.04 -4.61 -18.17
C SER A 178 8.40 -5.38 -19.45
N ALA A 179 9.64 -5.21 -19.94
CA ALA A 179 10.13 -5.87 -21.15
C ALA A 179 10.17 -7.40 -21.06
N LEU A 180 10.18 -7.98 -19.85
CA LEU A 180 10.20 -9.43 -19.65
C LEU A 180 8.83 -10.10 -19.73
N ILE A 181 7.72 -9.37 -19.76
CA ILE A 181 6.38 -10.00 -19.77
C ILE A 181 6.23 -10.95 -20.96
N THR A 182 6.65 -10.56 -22.16
CA THR A 182 6.59 -11.43 -23.34
C THR A 182 7.62 -12.58 -23.31
N PRO A 183 8.91 -12.34 -23.04
CA PRO A 183 9.88 -13.41 -22.83
C PRO A 183 9.45 -14.45 -21.78
N LEU A 184 8.84 -14.02 -20.67
CA LEU A 184 8.34 -14.92 -19.63
C LEU A 184 7.24 -15.86 -20.14
N LYS A 185 6.32 -15.38 -21.00
CA LYS A 185 5.30 -16.26 -21.61
C LYS A 185 5.96 -17.39 -22.41
N ARG A 186 6.92 -17.05 -23.28
CA ARG A 186 7.64 -18.02 -24.13
C ARG A 186 8.43 -19.02 -23.29
N LEU A 187 9.10 -18.53 -22.23
CA LEU A 187 9.81 -19.38 -21.29
C LEU A 187 8.83 -20.40 -20.69
N ILE A 188 7.73 -19.93 -20.08
CA ILE A 188 6.77 -20.81 -19.40
C ILE A 188 6.12 -21.79 -20.38
N GLU A 189 5.82 -21.38 -21.61
CA GLU A 189 5.31 -22.26 -22.65
C GLU A 189 6.25 -23.42 -22.98
N SER A 190 7.56 -23.19 -22.87
CA SER A 190 8.57 -24.23 -23.09
C SER A 190 8.67 -25.22 -21.93
N LEU A 191 8.29 -24.83 -20.70
CA LEU A 191 8.48 -25.67 -19.51
C LEU A 191 7.48 -26.83 -19.46
N SER A 192 7.94 -27.99 -18.96
CA SER A 192 7.06 -29.13 -18.72
C SER A 192 6.04 -28.83 -17.61
N ILE A 193 6.43 -28.01 -16.62
CA ILE A 193 5.62 -27.62 -15.46
C ILE A 193 4.70 -26.41 -15.69
N ARG A 194 4.43 -26.00 -16.94
CA ARG A 194 3.71 -24.75 -17.28
C ARG A 194 2.35 -24.57 -16.59
N GLN A 195 1.65 -25.67 -16.31
CA GLN A 195 0.34 -25.67 -15.61
C GLN A 195 0.46 -25.69 -14.08
N ARG A 196 1.67 -25.88 -13.57
CA ARG A 196 2.02 -25.98 -12.15
C ARG A 196 2.86 -24.79 -11.68
N LEU A 197 2.88 -23.72 -12.46
CA LEU A 197 3.59 -22.47 -12.18
C LEU A 197 2.59 -21.31 -12.17
N PRO A 198 1.85 -21.07 -11.08
CA PRO A 198 0.74 -20.11 -11.09
C PRO A 198 1.18 -18.63 -11.01
N GLN A 199 2.45 -18.37 -10.72
CA GLN A 199 2.89 -17.03 -10.31
C GLN A 199 4.38 -16.82 -10.47
N ILE A 200 4.74 -15.57 -10.80
CA ILE A 200 6.11 -15.06 -10.79
C ILE A 200 6.14 -13.80 -9.93
N GLU A 201 6.93 -13.79 -8.86
CA GLU A 201 7.26 -12.54 -8.16
C GLU A 201 8.50 -11.92 -8.78
N LEU A 202 8.50 -10.59 -8.92
CA LEU A 202 9.63 -9.83 -9.40
C LEU A 202 10.09 -8.85 -8.33
N ALA A 203 11.40 -8.73 -8.19
CA ALA A 203 12.05 -7.75 -7.33
C ALA A 203 13.27 -7.14 -8.01
N GLN A 204 13.26 -5.82 -8.19
CA GLN A 204 14.32 -5.05 -8.80
C GLN A 204 15.09 -4.28 -7.73
N GLY A 205 16.32 -4.72 -7.46
CA GLY A 205 17.29 -3.97 -6.67
C GLY A 205 18.12 -2.98 -7.51
N SER A 206 19.18 -2.46 -6.91
CA SER A 206 20.23 -1.66 -7.53
C SER A 206 21.00 -2.52 -8.53
N GLY A 207 20.59 -2.49 -9.80
CA GLY A 207 21.25 -3.22 -10.90
C GLY A 207 20.80 -4.68 -11.09
N THR A 208 20.26 -5.32 -10.06
CA THR A 208 19.87 -6.74 -10.08
C THR A 208 18.35 -6.90 -10.16
N LEU A 209 17.87 -7.74 -11.08
CA LEU A 209 16.47 -8.18 -11.14
C LEU A 209 16.39 -9.63 -10.68
N ALA A 210 15.52 -9.92 -9.72
CA ALA A 210 15.20 -11.26 -9.28
C ALA A 210 13.78 -11.66 -9.71
N LEU A 211 13.65 -12.89 -10.17
CA LEU A 211 12.39 -13.53 -10.57
C LEU A 211 12.20 -14.80 -9.73
N VAL A 212 11.12 -14.83 -8.95
CA VAL A 212 10.74 -15.97 -8.12
C VAL A 212 9.61 -16.71 -8.80
N PHE A 213 9.90 -17.90 -9.31
CA PHE A 213 8.91 -18.78 -9.93
C PHE A 213 8.28 -19.64 -8.84
N ARG A 214 6.99 -19.43 -8.59
CA ARG A 214 6.23 -20.31 -7.70
C ARG A 214 5.92 -21.60 -8.44
N VAL A 215 6.47 -22.71 -7.96
CA VAL A 215 6.36 -24.04 -8.57
C VAL A 215 5.61 -24.97 -7.64
N LEU A 216 4.50 -25.55 -8.11
CA LEU A 216 3.69 -26.51 -7.35
C LEU A 216 4.19 -27.95 -7.50
N GLU A 217 5.08 -28.18 -8.48
CA GLU A 217 5.79 -29.43 -8.72
C GLU A 217 7.26 -29.10 -9.00
N ALA A 218 8.16 -30.03 -8.66
CA ALA A 218 9.58 -29.83 -8.91
C ALA A 218 9.85 -29.75 -10.43
N PRO A 219 10.58 -28.72 -10.92
CA PRO A 219 11.00 -28.67 -12.32
C PRO A 219 11.93 -29.82 -12.65
N THR A 220 11.85 -30.33 -13.88
CA THR A 220 12.82 -31.29 -14.41
C THR A 220 14.20 -30.66 -14.59
N ASP A 221 15.24 -31.46 -14.83
CA ASP A 221 16.58 -30.95 -15.14
C ASP A 221 16.57 -30.05 -16.39
N LEU A 222 15.82 -30.43 -17.43
CA LEU A 222 15.64 -29.64 -18.64
C LEU A 222 14.92 -28.31 -18.37
N ASP A 223 13.92 -28.30 -17.49
CA ASP A 223 13.25 -27.06 -17.07
C ASP A 223 14.22 -26.16 -16.28
N CYS A 224 15.02 -26.74 -15.38
CA CYS A 224 16.05 -26.02 -14.64
C CYS A 224 17.10 -25.40 -15.60
N GLU A 225 17.54 -26.12 -16.62
CA GLU A 225 18.45 -25.61 -17.64
C GLU A 225 17.87 -24.39 -18.37
N ARG A 226 16.62 -24.49 -18.85
CA ARG A 226 15.91 -23.38 -19.52
C ARG A 226 15.74 -22.17 -18.61
N LEU A 227 15.40 -22.39 -17.35
CA LEU A 227 15.31 -21.34 -16.34
C LEU A 227 16.67 -20.64 -16.13
N ARG A 228 17.76 -21.40 -16.03
CA ARG A 228 19.12 -20.83 -15.91
C ARG A 228 19.55 -20.06 -17.16
N GLU A 229 19.24 -20.58 -18.36
CA GLU A 229 19.53 -19.90 -19.62
C GLU A 229 18.75 -18.59 -19.76
N PHE A 230 17.49 -18.58 -19.31
CA PHE A 230 16.69 -17.36 -19.21
C PHE A 230 17.32 -16.35 -18.25
N GLY A 231 17.74 -16.79 -17.07
CA GLY A 231 18.47 -15.95 -16.11
C GLY A 231 19.73 -15.33 -16.71
N LYS A 232 20.54 -16.12 -17.41
CA LYS A 232 21.75 -15.65 -18.10
C LYS A 232 21.45 -14.61 -19.18
N SER A 233 20.55 -14.93 -20.11
CA SER A 233 20.23 -14.07 -21.26
C SER A 233 19.59 -12.74 -20.87
N HIS A 234 18.83 -12.71 -19.77
CA HIS A 234 18.19 -11.51 -19.26
C HIS A 234 18.89 -10.90 -18.04
N GLN A 235 20.08 -11.42 -17.68
CA GLN A 235 20.89 -11.02 -16.51
C GLN A 235 20.11 -11.03 -15.18
N ALA A 236 19.09 -11.89 -15.06
CA ALA A 236 18.17 -11.95 -13.93
C ALA A 236 18.53 -13.11 -13.00
N GLU A 237 18.37 -12.89 -11.70
CA GLU A 237 18.39 -13.97 -10.73
C GLU A 237 17.10 -14.77 -10.83
N ILE A 238 17.24 -16.09 -10.80
CA ILE A 238 16.16 -17.05 -10.91
C ILE A 238 16.05 -17.78 -9.61
N TRP A 239 14.88 -17.66 -8.99
CA TRP A 239 14.55 -18.29 -7.73
C TRP A 239 13.37 -19.22 -7.92
N LEU A 240 13.37 -20.33 -7.19
CA LEU A 240 12.26 -21.27 -7.14
C LEU A 240 11.58 -21.17 -5.78
N GLN A 241 10.25 -21.16 -5.77
CA GLN A 241 9.43 -21.22 -4.56
C GLN A 241 8.53 -22.44 -4.61
N ALA A 242 8.91 -23.50 -3.89
CA ALA A 242 8.17 -24.75 -3.87
C ALA A 242 7.03 -24.78 -2.84
N LYS A 243 7.14 -24.00 -1.76
CA LYS A 243 6.19 -24.00 -0.64
C LYS A 243 5.76 -22.57 -0.28
N GLY A 244 5.82 -22.22 1.02
CA GLY A 244 5.45 -20.89 1.51
C GLY A 244 6.42 -19.80 1.08
N PRO A 245 6.12 -18.53 1.43
CA PRO A 245 6.90 -17.34 1.07
C PRO A 245 8.41 -17.44 1.38
N ASP A 246 8.77 -18.11 2.47
CA ASP A 246 10.17 -18.24 2.93
C ASP A 246 10.93 -19.40 2.29
N ALA A 247 10.21 -20.33 1.65
CA ALA A 247 10.79 -21.53 1.04
C ALA A 247 11.24 -21.23 -0.40
N ILE A 248 12.17 -20.28 -0.52
CA ILE A 248 12.80 -19.90 -1.78
C ILE A 248 14.25 -20.40 -1.88
N GLU A 249 14.61 -20.84 -3.07
CA GLU A 249 15.96 -21.29 -3.41
C GLU A 249 16.46 -20.53 -4.64
N LEU A 250 17.71 -20.05 -4.59
CA LEU A 250 18.35 -19.40 -5.71
C LEU A 250 18.88 -20.46 -6.67
N LEU A 251 18.28 -20.55 -7.86
CA LEU A 251 18.70 -21.47 -8.93
C LEU A 251 19.85 -20.90 -9.77
N TYR A 252 19.85 -19.58 -9.98
CA TYR A 252 20.88 -18.85 -10.73
C TYR A 252 20.91 -17.37 -10.32
N PRO A 253 22.09 -16.74 -10.14
CA PRO A 253 23.43 -17.33 -10.10
C PRO A 253 23.66 -18.07 -8.78
N THR A 254 24.91 -18.34 -8.37
CA THR A 254 25.21 -19.06 -7.11
C THR A 254 25.03 -18.21 -5.85
N LYS A 255 25.07 -16.88 -5.98
CA LYS A 255 24.87 -15.95 -4.86
C LYS A 255 24.10 -14.73 -5.33
N SER A 256 23.12 -14.31 -4.54
CA SER A 256 22.33 -13.13 -4.83
C SER A 256 23.12 -11.84 -4.56
N ALA A 257 22.94 -10.86 -5.44
CA ALA A 257 23.41 -9.48 -5.31
C ALA A 257 22.24 -8.49 -5.15
N LEU A 258 21.04 -8.98 -4.84
CA LEU A 258 19.85 -8.17 -4.70
C LEU A 258 19.97 -7.24 -3.47
N SER A 259 19.96 -5.93 -3.73
CA SER A 259 20.07 -4.90 -2.72
C SER A 259 19.36 -3.62 -3.15
N TYR A 260 19.00 -2.74 -2.23
CA TYR A 260 18.67 -1.35 -2.54
C TYR A 260 19.48 -0.41 -1.65
N ARG A 261 19.57 0.86 -2.03
CA ARG A 261 20.41 1.85 -1.34
C ARG A 261 19.59 3.04 -0.88
N LEU A 262 19.88 3.54 0.33
CA LEU A 262 19.45 4.85 0.82
C LEU A 262 20.67 5.77 0.82
N ALA A 263 20.79 6.61 -0.22
CA ALA A 263 22.04 7.32 -0.48
C ALA A 263 22.32 8.40 0.57
N ASP A 264 21.30 9.08 1.09
CA ASP A 264 21.47 10.17 2.07
C ASP A 264 22.08 9.72 3.41
N PHE A 265 22.01 8.42 3.70
CA PHE A 265 22.47 7.83 4.95
C PHE A 265 23.67 6.89 4.75
N ASP A 266 24.14 6.76 3.51
CA ASP A 266 25.17 5.80 3.11
C ASP A 266 24.82 4.39 3.61
N LEU A 267 23.63 3.90 3.22
CA LEU A 267 23.12 2.60 3.64
C LEU A 267 22.78 1.69 2.46
N ASP A 268 23.32 0.48 2.47
CA ASP A 268 22.98 -0.59 1.54
C ASP A 268 22.18 -1.70 2.24
N TYR A 269 21.08 -2.12 1.62
CA TYR A 269 20.17 -3.11 2.15
C TYR A 269 20.12 -4.33 1.24
N PRO A 270 20.97 -5.34 1.45
CA PRO A 270 20.77 -6.66 0.89
C PRO A 270 19.42 -7.23 1.32
N PHE A 271 18.64 -7.75 0.38
CA PHE A 271 17.33 -8.32 0.67
C PHE A 271 17.06 -9.54 -0.19
N ARG A 272 16.20 -10.45 0.28
CA ARG A 272 15.68 -11.54 -0.54
C ARG A 272 14.46 -11.05 -1.34
N PRO A 273 14.19 -11.60 -2.54
CA PRO A 273 13.09 -11.12 -3.37
C PRO A 273 11.70 -11.23 -2.72
N THR A 274 11.53 -12.12 -1.74
CA THR A 274 10.28 -12.28 -0.97
C THR A 274 10.22 -11.41 0.28
N ASP A 275 11.33 -10.83 0.75
CA ASP A 275 11.35 -9.93 1.91
C ASP A 275 10.54 -8.67 1.62
N PHE A 276 9.82 -8.10 2.60
CA PHE A 276 9.13 -6.84 2.39
C PHE A 276 10.12 -5.69 2.19
N THR A 277 9.89 -4.91 1.12
CA THR A 277 10.60 -3.68 0.77
C THR A 277 9.60 -2.76 0.08
N GLN A 278 9.83 -1.45 0.17
CA GLN A 278 8.95 -0.48 -0.48
C GLN A 278 8.95 -0.67 -2.00
N VAL A 279 7.78 -0.58 -2.63
CA VAL A 279 7.65 -0.86 -4.06
C VAL A 279 8.29 0.23 -4.94
N ASN A 280 8.44 1.45 -4.40
CA ASN A 280 8.98 2.61 -5.09
C ASN A 280 10.20 3.11 -4.31
N HIS A 281 11.39 2.65 -4.70
CA HIS A 281 12.63 2.95 -3.97
C HIS A 281 12.94 4.45 -3.92
N ARG A 282 12.57 5.22 -4.96
CA ARG A 282 12.78 6.68 -4.99
C ARG A 282 11.88 7.42 -4.01
N VAL A 283 10.62 7.03 -3.92
CA VAL A 283 9.70 7.61 -2.92
C VAL A 283 10.09 7.16 -1.52
N ASN A 284 10.53 5.91 -1.34
CA ASN A 284 11.06 5.43 -0.07
C ASN A 284 12.26 6.25 0.43
N GLU A 285 13.22 6.55 -0.43
CA GLU A 285 14.39 7.37 -0.07
C GLU A 285 13.97 8.75 0.48
N VAL A 286 13.03 9.41 -0.19
CA VAL A 286 12.48 10.69 0.28
C VAL A 286 11.65 10.53 1.55
N LEU A 287 10.87 9.45 1.67
CA LEU A 287 10.08 9.14 2.86
C LEU A 287 10.96 8.91 4.09
N VAL A 288 12.02 8.12 3.98
CA VAL A 288 12.98 7.88 5.06
C VAL A 288 13.65 9.20 5.45
N ARG A 289 14.18 9.97 4.49
CA ARG A 289 14.77 11.29 4.76
C ARG A 289 13.80 12.20 5.50
N LYS A 290 12.55 12.25 5.06
CA LYS A 290 11.50 13.06 5.67
C LYS A 290 11.16 12.58 7.08
N ALA A 291 11.01 11.28 7.30
CA ALA A 291 10.71 10.71 8.61
C ALA A 291 11.83 10.99 9.62
N VAL A 292 13.09 10.80 9.23
CA VAL A 292 14.26 11.12 10.06
C VAL A 292 14.29 12.61 10.40
N SER A 293 14.09 13.48 9.41
CA SER A 293 14.02 14.94 9.62
C SER A 293 12.88 15.34 10.55
N LEU A 294 11.69 14.76 10.36
CA LEU A 294 10.50 15.06 11.15
C LEU A 294 10.60 14.54 12.59
N LEU A 295 11.34 13.47 12.86
CA LEU A 295 11.61 13.01 14.23
C LEU A 295 12.45 14.00 15.03
N ALA A 296 13.16 14.91 14.36
CA ALA A 296 13.99 15.94 14.98
C ALA A 296 14.92 15.32 16.05
N LEU A 297 15.74 14.36 15.61
CA LEU A 297 16.62 13.57 16.48
C LEU A 297 17.79 14.41 17.01
N SER A 298 18.16 14.14 18.26
CA SER A 298 19.42 14.54 18.87
C SER A 298 20.37 13.35 19.00
N ALA A 299 21.68 13.62 19.17
CA ALA A 299 22.68 12.57 19.37
C ALA A 299 22.52 11.82 20.71
N GLY A 300 21.69 12.32 21.63
CA GLY A 300 21.37 11.67 22.90
C GLY A 300 20.10 10.82 22.86
N ASP A 301 19.32 10.89 21.78
CA ASP A 301 18.00 10.25 21.73
C ASP A 301 18.13 8.73 21.65
N ARG A 302 17.28 8.02 22.40
CA ARG A 302 16.95 6.61 22.19
C ARG A 302 15.64 6.54 21.41
N VAL A 303 15.65 5.76 20.34
CA VAL A 303 14.52 5.67 19.42
C VAL A 303 13.96 4.26 19.39
N LEU A 304 12.63 4.14 19.44
CA LEU A 304 11.93 2.87 19.22
C LEU A 304 11.28 2.88 17.84
N ASP A 305 11.70 1.98 16.97
CA ASP A 305 11.16 1.76 15.63
C ASP A 305 10.28 0.50 15.64
N LEU A 306 8.98 0.68 15.44
CA LEU A 306 7.97 -0.36 15.56
C LEU A 306 7.49 -0.79 14.18
N PHE A 307 7.40 -2.10 13.98
CA PHE A 307 7.16 -2.72 12.66
C PHE A 307 8.33 -2.47 11.70
N CYS A 308 9.56 -2.57 12.23
CA CYS A 308 10.76 -2.05 11.56
C CYS A 308 11.17 -2.83 10.30
N GLY A 309 10.64 -4.04 10.07
CA GLY A 309 11.00 -4.90 8.95
C GLY A 309 12.51 -5.16 8.86
N LEU A 310 13.12 -4.82 7.71
CA LEU A 310 14.57 -4.93 7.48
C LEU A 310 15.39 -3.77 8.09
N GLY A 311 14.78 -2.91 8.90
CA GLY A 311 15.43 -1.72 9.45
C GLY A 311 15.50 -0.56 8.46
N ASN A 312 14.48 -0.40 7.60
CA ASN A 312 14.41 0.65 6.58
C ASN A 312 14.56 2.05 7.19
N PHE A 313 13.91 2.30 8.33
CA PHE A 313 14.10 3.52 9.11
C PHE A 313 15.18 3.33 10.18
N SER A 314 15.18 2.20 10.91
CA SER A 314 16.04 2.00 12.08
C SER A 314 17.51 2.33 11.85
N LEU A 315 18.08 1.88 10.73
CA LEU A 315 19.51 2.13 10.45
C LEU A 315 19.79 3.58 10.08
N ALA A 316 18.86 4.24 9.37
CA ALA A 316 18.97 5.66 9.07
C ALA A 316 18.87 6.50 10.36
N LEU A 317 18.01 6.11 11.30
CA LEU A 317 17.90 6.73 12.62
C LEU A 317 19.21 6.55 13.43
N ALA A 318 19.82 5.36 13.38
CA ALA A 318 21.04 5.02 14.11
C ALA A 318 22.30 5.78 13.62
N ARG A 319 22.25 6.39 12.43
CA ARG A 319 23.28 7.34 11.98
C ARG A 319 23.30 8.62 12.81
N ILE A 320 22.21 8.96 13.50
CA ILE A 320 22.05 10.21 14.24
C ILE A 320 21.87 9.95 15.74
N ALA A 321 20.91 9.10 16.10
CA ALA A 321 20.53 8.80 17.48
C ALA A 321 21.65 8.10 18.27
N ALA A 322 21.55 8.16 19.60
CA ALA A 322 22.43 7.41 20.49
C ALA A 322 22.22 5.90 20.32
N PHE A 323 20.95 5.48 20.28
CA PHE A 323 20.59 4.07 20.21
C PHE A 323 19.20 3.86 19.60
N VAL A 324 19.04 2.81 18.79
CA VAL A 324 17.75 2.47 18.16
C VAL A 324 17.36 1.04 18.49
N VAL A 325 16.13 0.83 18.95
CA VAL A 325 15.52 -0.50 19.11
C VAL A 325 14.49 -0.69 18.00
N GLY A 326 14.66 -1.72 17.18
CA GLY A 326 13.71 -2.11 16.14
C GLY A 326 12.91 -3.35 16.55
N LEU A 327 11.57 -3.25 16.57
CA LEU A 327 10.67 -4.37 16.85
C LEU A 327 9.94 -4.83 15.59
N GLU A 328 9.96 -6.14 15.34
CA GLU A 328 9.39 -6.75 14.14
C GLU A 328 8.81 -8.14 14.48
N GLY A 329 7.70 -8.55 13.85
CA GLY A 329 7.07 -9.84 14.12
C GLY A 329 7.79 -11.05 13.50
N SER A 330 8.61 -10.82 12.46
CA SER A 330 9.35 -11.87 11.76
C SER A 330 10.79 -12.01 12.27
N GLU A 331 11.11 -13.15 12.89
CA GLU A 331 12.49 -13.51 13.27
C GLU A 331 13.47 -13.46 12.09
N ALA A 332 13.01 -13.83 10.89
CA ALA A 332 13.84 -13.83 9.69
C ALA A 332 14.22 -12.40 9.28
N LEU A 333 13.30 -11.44 9.38
CA LEU A 333 13.57 -10.02 9.11
C LEU A 333 14.47 -9.42 10.19
N VAL A 334 14.21 -9.71 11.47
CA VAL A 334 15.05 -9.26 12.61
C VAL A 334 16.51 -9.70 12.46
N ARG A 335 16.74 -10.99 12.15
CA ARG A 335 18.08 -11.52 11.93
C ARG A 335 18.81 -10.83 10.78
N ARG A 336 18.09 -10.51 9.70
CA ARG A 336 18.64 -9.78 8.56
C ARG A 336 18.92 -8.32 8.92
N ALA A 337 18.00 -7.63 9.57
CA ALA A 337 18.19 -6.25 10.02
C ALA A 337 19.45 -6.13 10.90
N GLY A 338 19.63 -7.05 11.86
CA GLY A 338 20.85 -7.12 12.67
C GLY A 338 22.12 -7.41 11.86
N ALA A 339 22.06 -8.32 10.89
CA ALA A 339 23.20 -8.58 10.00
C ALA A 339 23.57 -7.38 9.13
N ILE A 340 22.57 -6.65 8.62
CA ILE A 340 22.77 -5.41 7.85
C ILE A 340 23.39 -4.34 8.76
N ALA A 341 22.87 -4.16 9.98
CA ALA A 341 23.42 -3.22 10.94
C ALA A 341 24.89 -3.50 11.24
N ALA A 342 25.23 -4.76 11.53
CA ALA A 342 26.61 -5.17 11.78
C ALA A 342 27.52 -4.92 10.57
N ALA A 343 27.08 -5.30 9.37
CA ALA A 343 27.83 -5.09 8.13
C ALA A 343 28.08 -3.61 7.81
N GLN A 344 27.23 -2.71 8.33
CA GLN A 344 27.31 -1.26 8.09
C GLN A 344 27.85 -0.47 9.29
N GLY A 345 28.42 -1.16 10.28
CA GLY A 345 29.06 -0.55 11.46
C GLY A 345 28.06 0.10 12.44
N LEU A 346 26.80 -0.35 12.43
CA LEU A 346 25.73 0.16 13.29
C LEU A 346 25.29 -0.83 14.38
N GLY A 347 25.94 -2.01 14.47
CA GLY A 347 25.61 -3.05 15.44
C GLY A 347 25.55 -2.54 16.89
N ASP A 348 26.53 -1.74 17.31
CA ASP A 348 26.61 -1.20 18.68
C ASP A 348 25.58 -0.10 18.98
N ARG A 349 24.91 0.41 17.94
CA ARG A 349 23.88 1.47 18.02
C ARG A 349 22.47 0.98 17.79
N THR A 350 22.32 -0.31 17.51
CA THR A 350 21.02 -0.90 17.17
C THR A 350 20.78 -2.20 17.90
N ARG A 351 19.52 -2.44 18.26
CA ARG A 351 19.04 -3.74 18.75
C ARG A 351 17.77 -4.09 18.02
N PHE A 352 17.67 -5.31 17.50
CA PHE A 352 16.46 -5.80 16.83
C PHE A 352 15.88 -6.98 17.59
N GLU A 353 14.57 -6.97 17.82
CA GLU A 353 13.87 -8.01 18.58
C GLU A 353 12.62 -8.49 17.85
N ALA A 354 12.41 -9.82 17.88
CA ALA A 354 11.26 -10.45 17.29
C ALA A 354 10.09 -10.44 18.28
N ILE A 355 9.10 -9.58 18.05
CA ILE A 355 7.96 -9.37 18.95
C ILE A 355 6.68 -9.22 18.13
N ASN A 356 5.62 -9.96 18.51
CA ASN A 356 4.30 -9.75 17.95
C ASN A 356 3.66 -8.49 18.57
N LEU A 357 3.77 -7.38 17.85
CA LEU A 357 3.24 -6.07 18.25
C LEU A 357 1.70 -6.02 18.33
N PHE A 358 0.99 -7.01 17.79
CA PHE A 358 -0.49 -7.12 17.90
C PHE A 358 -0.96 -7.82 19.18
N THR A 359 -0.04 -8.42 19.94
CA THR A 359 -0.35 -9.11 21.21
C THR A 359 0.56 -8.64 22.35
N LEU A 360 1.24 -7.51 22.16
CA LEU A 360 2.15 -6.96 23.16
C LEU A 360 1.36 -6.48 24.39
N ASN A 361 1.75 -6.94 25.57
CA ASN A 361 1.14 -6.51 26.82
C ASN A 361 1.95 -5.39 27.50
N GLU A 362 1.36 -4.78 28.52
CA GLU A 362 1.94 -3.64 29.25
C GLU A 362 3.28 -4.01 29.92
N SER A 363 3.36 -5.17 30.58
CA SER A 363 4.62 -5.62 31.19
C SER A 363 5.78 -5.77 30.20
N ALA A 364 5.50 -6.27 28.99
CA ALA A 364 6.51 -6.43 27.96
C ALA A 364 6.88 -5.08 27.32
N TRP A 365 5.93 -4.15 27.20
CA TRP A 365 6.19 -2.77 26.78
C TRP A 365 7.10 -2.06 27.78
N ASP A 366 6.78 -2.12 29.07
CA ASP A 366 7.55 -1.46 30.13
C ASP A 366 9.00 -2.02 30.21
N ALA A 367 9.18 -3.31 29.93
CA ALA A 367 10.49 -3.94 29.88
C ALA A 367 11.41 -3.42 28.75
N LEU A 368 10.86 -2.78 27.72
CA LEU A 368 11.67 -2.13 26.66
C LEU A 368 12.40 -0.89 27.20
N GLY A 369 11.92 -0.31 28.29
CA GLY A 369 12.42 0.92 28.89
C GLY A 369 11.88 2.19 28.21
N GLN A 370 12.45 3.34 28.56
CA GLN A 370 12.02 4.63 28.05
C GLN A 370 12.70 5.00 26.73
N PHE A 371 11.97 5.73 25.88
CA PHE A 371 12.45 6.24 24.60
C PHE A 371 11.97 7.67 24.40
N GLU A 372 12.86 8.54 23.92
CA GLU A 372 12.54 9.94 23.63
C GLU A 372 11.67 10.07 22.38
N LYS A 373 11.80 9.14 21.43
CA LYS A 373 11.22 9.24 20.09
C LYS A 373 10.72 7.89 19.59
N LEU A 374 9.57 7.87 18.92
CA LEU A 374 9.01 6.65 18.30
C LEU A 374 8.79 6.83 16.80
N LEU A 375 9.08 5.77 16.05
CA LEU A 375 8.64 5.61 14.66
C LEU A 375 7.72 4.39 14.55
N LEU A 376 6.60 4.54 13.84
CA LEU A 376 5.66 3.45 13.56
C LEU A 376 5.48 3.33 12.04
N ASP A 377 5.62 2.14 11.48
CA ASP A 377 5.26 1.81 10.07
C ASP A 377 4.44 0.51 10.00
N PRO A 378 3.23 0.47 10.60
CA PRO A 378 2.43 -0.74 10.68
C PRO A 378 1.86 -1.18 9.34
N PRO A 379 1.41 -2.44 9.23
CA PRO A 379 0.64 -2.89 8.08
C PRO A 379 -0.75 -2.24 8.04
N ARG A 380 -1.58 -2.64 7.07
CA ARG A 380 -2.88 -1.99 6.79
C ARG A 380 -3.84 -1.97 7.97
N GLU A 381 -3.68 -2.89 8.92
CA GLU A 381 -4.42 -3.04 10.17
C GLU A 381 -4.18 -1.87 11.15
N GLY A 382 -3.07 -1.13 10.98
CA GLY A 382 -2.63 -0.07 11.90
C GLY A 382 -1.98 -0.61 13.17
N ALA A 383 -1.79 0.27 14.14
CA ALA A 383 -1.06 0.05 15.40
C ALA A 383 -1.91 0.41 16.63
N GLN A 384 -3.21 0.12 16.59
CA GLN A 384 -4.17 0.46 17.65
C GLN A 384 -3.66 0.08 19.05
N LEU A 385 -3.26 -1.18 19.26
CA LEU A 385 -2.77 -1.66 20.55
C LEU A 385 -1.55 -0.86 21.05
N ILE A 386 -0.63 -0.51 20.15
CA ILE A 386 0.54 0.30 20.49
C ILE A 386 0.12 1.70 20.93
N CYS A 387 -0.80 2.34 20.23
CA CYS A 387 -1.31 3.65 20.62
C CYS A 387 -2.02 3.62 21.97
N GLU A 388 -2.76 2.54 22.28
CA GLU A 388 -3.39 2.31 23.59
C GLU A 388 -2.35 2.12 24.70
N LEU A 389 -1.26 1.37 24.43
CA LEU A 389 -0.14 1.22 25.37
C LEU A 389 0.52 2.58 25.64
N ILE A 390 0.83 3.37 24.60
CA ILE A 390 1.38 4.72 24.75
C ILE A 390 0.45 5.62 25.57
N ALA A 391 -0.87 5.50 25.41
CA ALA A 391 -1.83 6.32 26.14
C ALA A 391 -1.77 6.10 27.65
N ARG A 392 -1.44 4.88 28.09
CA ARG A 392 -1.35 4.47 29.50
C ARG A 392 -0.02 4.84 30.17
N GLN A 393 1.01 5.13 29.38
CA GLN A 393 2.33 5.46 29.92
C GLN A 393 2.33 6.79 30.68
N VAL A 394 3.01 6.80 31.82
CA VAL A 394 3.24 8.03 32.61
C VAL A 394 4.23 8.95 31.89
N MET A 395 5.34 8.38 31.44
CA MET A 395 6.37 9.07 30.67
C MET A 395 6.18 8.76 29.20
N LYS A 396 5.76 9.76 28.44
CA LYS A 396 5.44 9.62 27.01
C LYS A 396 6.58 10.13 26.14
N PRO A 397 6.81 9.52 24.97
CA PRO A 397 7.78 10.01 24.00
C PRO A 397 7.56 11.49 23.64
N GLY A 398 8.65 12.23 23.46
CA GLY A 398 8.61 13.64 23.10
C GLY A 398 8.14 13.89 21.66
N ARG A 399 8.22 12.88 20.78
CA ARG A 399 7.73 12.94 19.41
C ARG A 399 7.48 11.54 18.83
N ILE A 400 6.40 11.41 18.06
CA ILE A 400 6.06 10.20 17.30
C ILE A 400 5.95 10.55 15.81
N VAL A 401 6.62 9.78 14.96
CA VAL A 401 6.38 9.77 13.52
C VAL A 401 5.68 8.47 13.14
N TYR A 402 4.54 8.58 12.48
CA TYR A 402 3.70 7.45 12.06
C TYR A 402 3.61 7.45 10.53
N VAL A 403 4.11 6.40 9.90
CA VAL A 403 3.95 6.12 8.46
C VAL A 403 2.78 5.13 8.29
N SER A 404 1.90 5.37 7.33
CA SER A 404 0.72 4.53 7.12
C SER A 404 0.31 4.41 5.67
N CYS A 405 0.05 3.18 5.24
CA CYS A 405 -0.53 2.84 3.95
C CYS A 405 -2.07 2.82 3.94
N ASN A 406 -2.72 3.14 5.08
CA ASN A 406 -4.17 3.13 5.22
C ASN A 406 -4.66 4.34 6.06
N PRO A 407 -5.24 5.37 5.41
CA PRO A 407 -5.64 6.59 6.11
C PRO A 407 -6.76 6.36 7.13
N ALA A 408 -7.60 5.33 6.97
CA ALA A 408 -8.68 5.04 7.91
C ALA A 408 -8.16 4.49 9.25
N THR A 409 -7.20 3.56 9.21
CA THR A 409 -6.58 3.03 10.44
C THR A 409 -5.64 4.04 11.07
N LEU A 410 -4.92 4.84 10.27
CA LEU A 410 -4.19 6.01 10.78
C LEU A 410 -5.12 6.96 11.54
N ALA A 411 -6.31 7.28 11.01
CA ALA A 411 -7.25 8.17 11.68
C ALA A 411 -7.74 7.59 13.02
N ARG A 412 -8.08 6.30 13.06
CA ARG A 412 -8.42 5.60 14.32
C ARG A 412 -7.29 5.71 15.35
N ASP A 413 -6.06 5.41 14.93
CA ASP A 413 -4.90 5.40 15.83
C ASP A 413 -4.53 6.81 16.29
N ALA A 414 -4.63 7.80 15.39
CA ALA A 414 -4.50 9.22 15.71
C ALA A 414 -5.52 9.68 16.75
N ALA A 415 -6.76 9.18 16.70
CA ALA A 415 -7.80 9.47 17.69
C ALA A 415 -7.36 9.03 19.09
N ILE A 416 -6.72 7.86 19.21
CA ILE A 416 -6.19 7.36 20.48
C ILE A 416 -5.04 8.25 20.96
N LEU A 417 -4.07 8.55 20.08
CA LEU A 417 -2.92 9.38 20.45
C LEU A 417 -3.34 10.79 20.89
N VAL A 418 -4.28 11.42 20.19
CA VAL A 418 -4.71 12.79 20.49
C VAL A 418 -5.67 12.84 21.67
N HIS A 419 -6.74 12.04 21.65
CA HIS A 419 -7.81 12.16 22.65
C HIS A 419 -7.53 11.43 23.96
N GLN A 420 -6.65 10.41 23.94
CA GLN A 420 -6.35 9.58 25.11
C GLN A 420 -4.90 9.73 25.56
N ALA A 421 -3.94 9.76 24.63
CA ALA A 421 -2.53 9.89 24.99
C ALA A 421 -2.05 11.34 25.18
N GLY A 422 -2.87 12.35 24.90
CA GLY A 422 -2.53 13.74 25.15
C GLY A 422 -1.54 14.33 24.14
N TYR A 423 -1.50 13.80 22.92
CA TYR A 423 -0.75 14.38 21.81
C TYR A 423 -1.59 15.38 21.02
N ARG A 424 -0.93 16.15 20.17
CA ARG A 424 -1.54 16.91 19.07
C ARG A 424 -0.95 16.42 17.74
N LEU A 425 -1.75 16.50 16.68
CA LEU A 425 -1.31 16.19 15.32
C LEU A 425 -0.62 17.42 14.72
N GLU A 426 0.69 17.49 14.87
CA GLU A 426 1.52 18.63 14.42
C GLU A 426 1.52 18.74 12.89
N ALA A 427 1.79 17.62 12.20
CA ALA A 427 1.92 17.66 10.75
C ALA A 427 1.47 16.37 10.08
N VAL A 428 1.00 16.48 8.85
CA VAL A 428 0.76 15.34 7.95
C VAL A 428 1.28 15.60 6.55
N ALA A 429 1.63 14.55 5.82
CA ALA A 429 1.86 14.59 4.38
C ALA A 429 1.39 13.29 3.74
N VAL A 430 0.97 13.34 2.47
CA VAL A 430 0.82 12.13 1.67
C VAL A 430 2.14 11.77 0.98
N ALA A 431 2.39 10.48 0.84
CA ALA A 431 3.44 9.95 -0.01
C ALA A 431 2.83 9.19 -1.19
N ASN A 432 3.21 9.56 -2.41
CA ASN A 432 2.73 8.89 -3.61
C ASN A 432 3.58 7.64 -3.89
N MET A 433 3.53 6.68 -2.97
CA MET A 433 4.25 5.40 -3.10
C MET A 433 3.75 4.58 -4.29
N PHE A 434 2.46 4.73 -4.62
CA PHE A 434 1.78 4.02 -5.70
C PHE A 434 1.08 4.98 -6.70
N PRO A 435 1.82 5.74 -7.52
CA PRO A 435 1.24 6.54 -8.60
C PRO A 435 0.35 5.69 -9.51
N GLN A 436 -0.66 6.30 -10.15
CA GLN A 436 -1.66 5.64 -11.00
C GLN A 436 -2.66 4.72 -10.26
N THR A 437 -2.58 4.66 -8.93
CA THR A 437 -3.49 3.88 -8.08
C THR A 437 -4.06 4.77 -6.99
N SER A 438 -5.20 4.36 -6.43
CA SER A 438 -5.86 5.09 -5.35
C SER A 438 -5.25 4.83 -3.97
N HIS A 439 -4.22 3.99 -3.85
CA HIS A 439 -3.53 3.78 -2.59
C HIS A 439 -2.91 5.09 -2.07
N VAL A 440 -3.16 5.37 -0.79
CA VAL A 440 -2.66 6.54 -0.07
C VAL A 440 -1.67 6.07 0.98
N GLU A 441 -0.42 6.42 0.77
CA GLU A 441 0.59 6.37 1.82
C GLU A 441 0.64 7.75 2.49
N SER A 442 0.90 7.79 3.78
CA SER A 442 0.90 9.02 4.57
C SER A 442 1.94 8.97 5.68
N ILE A 443 2.36 10.15 6.11
CA ILE A 443 3.20 10.35 7.28
C ILE A 443 2.52 11.37 8.19
N ALA A 444 2.48 11.08 9.48
CA ALA A 444 1.90 11.92 10.51
C ALA A 444 2.90 12.14 11.65
N VAL A 445 2.89 13.35 12.22
CA VAL A 445 3.76 13.74 13.32
C VAL A 445 2.93 14.12 14.52
N PHE A 446 3.20 13.47 15.65
CA PHE A 446 2.54 13.75 16.90
C PHE A 446 3.53 14.28 17.92
N MET A 447 3.09 15.33 18.63
CA MET A 447 3.85 15.97 19.70
C MET A 447 2.99 16.04 20.96
N PRO A 448 3.57 15.94 22.17
CA PRO A 448 2.83 16.17 23.40
C PRO A 448 2.07 17.50 23.35
N SER A 449 0.82 17.50 23.79
CA SER A 449 0.03 18.72 23.95
C SER A 449 0.60 19.55 25.10
N THR A 450 0.78 20.85 24.88
CA THR A 450 1.14 21.81 25.94
C THR A 450 -0.08 22.27 26.74
N THR A 451 -1.29 21.94 26.29
CA THR A 451 -2.54 22.23 27.01
C THR A 451 -2.86 21.05 27.94
N PRO A 452 -3.09 21.28 29.25
CA PRO A 452 -3.49 20.24 30.18
C PRO A 452 -4.73 19.49 29.67
N MET A 453 -4.76 18.17 29.83
CA MET A 453 -5.96 17.36 29.60
C MET A 453 -7.00 17.67 30.69
N LEU A 454 -7.59 18.86 30.67
CA LEU A 454 -8.79 19.15 31.45
C LEU A 454 -9.94 18.33 30.86
N GLU A 455 -10.54 17.49 31.70
CA GLU A 455 -11.66 16.58 31.45
C GLU A 455 -12.61 17.06 30.34
N ARG A 456 -12.34 16.64 29.10
CA ARG A 456 -13.29 16.80 28.00
C ARG A 456 -14.43 15.81 28.25
N HIS A 457 -15.44 16.29 28.96
CA HIS A 457 -16.73 15.62 29.09
C HIS A 457 -17.23 15.25 27.70
N ALA A 458 -17.53 13.96 27.50
CA ALA A 458 -18.20 13.48 26.30
C ALA A 458 -19.47 14.32 26.06
N PRO A 459 -19.77 14.72 24.81
CA PRO A 459 -21.03 15.40 24.54
C PRO A 459 -22.16 14.44 24.91
N ARG A 460 -22.96 14.82 25.92
CA ARG A 460 -24.22 14.12 26.21
C ARG A 460 -25.06 14.22 24.94
N LEU A 461 -25.38 13.05 24.37
CA LEU A 461 -26.47 12.92 23.41
C LEU A 461 -27.73 13.44 24.10
N SER A 462 -28.23 14.58 23.63
CA SER A 462 -29.55 15.08 24.03
C SER A 462 -30.59 14.12 23.47
N ASP A 463 -31.28 13.40 24.37
CA ASP A 463 -32.54 12.73 24.06
C ASP A 463 -33.59 13.79 23.72
N ASP A 464 -33.72 14.11 22.44
CA ASP A 464 -34.95 14.68 21.90
C ASP A 464 -35.98 13.55 21.77
N SER A 465 -36.65 13.24 22.88
CA SER A 465 -37.89 12.46 22.90
C SER A 465 -39.03 13.30 23.46
N ASN A 466 -39.57 14.14 22.59
CA ASN A 466 -41.00 14.14 22.26
C ASN A 466 -41.99 14.06 23.46
N SER A 467 -42.20 15.19 24.16
CA SER A 467 -43.40 15.40 24.97
C SER A 467 -44.44 16.20 24.18
N ARG A 468 -45.29 15.51 23.41
CA ARG A 468 -46.58 16.03 22.95
C ARG A 468 -47.66 15.00 23.24
N GLY A 469 -48.61 15.38 24.11
CA GLY A 469 -49.95 14.82 24.11
C GLY A 469 -50.47 14.42 25.48
N SER A 470 -51.15 15.34 26.18
CA SER A 470 -52.50 15.12 26.71
C SER A 470 -52.99 16.37 27.47
N GLU A 471 -53.82 17.18 26.84
CA GLU A 471 -54.84 17.95 27.58
C GLU A 471 -56.09 18.04 26.69
N LEU A 472 -57.10 17.30 27.12
CA LEU A 472 -58.51 17.49 26.79
C LEU A 472 -59.04 18.56 27.75
N ALA A 473 -59.41 19.73 27.22
CA ALA A 473 -60.57 20.56 27.59
C ALA A 473 -60.48 21.89 26.85
#